data_AF-X1B4A7-F1
#
_entry.id   AF-X1B4A7-F1
#
_cell.length_a   1.000
_cell.length_b   1.000
_cell.length_c   1.000
_cell.angle_alpha   90.00
_cell.angle_beta   90.00
_cell.angle_gamma   90.00
#
_symmetry.space_group_name_H-M   'P 1'
#
loop_
_entity.id
_entity.type
_entity.pdbx_description
1 polymer ?
#
loop_
_entity_poly.entity_id
_entity_poly.type
_entity_poly.pdbx_seq_one_letter_code
_entity_poly.pdbx_strand_id
1 'polypeptide(L)'
;VPPAAIKDRLTFRFALGAGMVLGLLPLIFILPGLIELYYVTLQKLKPPDMGLVRITALALIFYPFSVAVRAQSEGLAAWLKKPTTVMAGHTIFLATIMASGFILLFLGAPGYIICALGLPLGSLASSATMRLMMSRSKPKLTPIAPTITSVGHVR
;
A
#
# COMPACT_ATOMS: atom_id res chain seq x y z
N VAL A 1 -6.20 16.70 7.32
CA VAL A 1 -5.15 17.35 8.13
C VAL A 1 -3.94 16.41 8.12
N PRO A 2 -2.72 16.87 7.77
CA PRO A 2 -1.53 16.02 7.77
C PRO A 2 -1.19 15.57 9.21
N PRO A 3 -0.58 14.39 9.40
CA PRO A 3 -0.31 13.85 10.72
C PRO A 3 0.74 14.70 11.45
N ALA A 4 0.30 15.43 12.47
CA ALA A 4 1.16 16.34 13.25
C ALA A 4 2.14 15.60 14.17
N ALA A 5 1.91 14.31 14.46
CA ALA A 5 2.75 13.50 15.32
C ALA A 5 2.73 12.02 14.92
N ILE A 6 3.81 11.29 15.21
CA ILE A 6 3.93 9.83 15.05
C ILE A 6 2.79 9.08 15.79
N LYS A 7 2.25 9.70 16.84
CA LYS A 7 1.20 9.15 17.70
C LYS A 7 -0.22 9.59 17.29
N ASP A 8 -0.38 10.31 16.20
CA ASP A 8 -1.69 10.75 15.74
C ASP A 8 -2.53 9.55 15.27
N ARG A 9 -3.49 9.17 16.13
CA ARG A 9 -4.40 8.06 15.90
C ARG A 9 -5.48 8.41 14.89
N LEU A 10 -5.75 9.69 14.63
CA LEU A 10 -6.86 10.11 13.77
C LEU A 10 -6.52 9.84 12.30
N THR A 11 -5.32 10.23 11.86
CA THR A 11 -4.82 9.92 10.51
C THR A 11 -4.68 8.42 10.28
N PHE A 12 -4.28 7.66 11.31
CA PHE A 12 -4.22 6.20 11.24
C PHE A 12 -5.62 5.58 11.10
N ARG A 13 -6.61 6.02 11.89
CA ARG A 13 -8.00 5.56 11.79
C ARG A 13 -8.62 5.92 10.44
N PHE A 14 -8.31 7.10 9.90
CA PHE A 14 -8.73 7.48 8.55
C PHE A 14 -8.14 6.53 7.50
N ALA A 15 -6.84 6.24 7.57
CA ALA A 15 -6.21 5.29 6.65
C ALA A 15 -6.82 3.88 6.77
N LEU A 16 -7.11 3.41 7.99
CA LEU A 16 -7.82 2.15 8.19
C LEU A 16 -9.23 2.17 7.56
N GLY A 17 -9.98 3.25 7.76
CA GLY A 17 -11.30 3.43 7.15
C GLY A 17 -11.24 3.47 5.63
N ALA A 18 -10.30 4.21 5.05
CA ALA A 18 -10.07 4.26 3.61
C ALA A 18 -9.66 2.90 3.05
N GLY A 19 -8.79 2.17 3.75
CA GLY A 19 -8.41 0.80 3.38
C GLY A 19 -9.58 -0.16 3.41
N MET A 20 -10.49 -0.03 4.39
CA MET A 20 -11.71 -0.83 4.47
C MET A 20 -12.68 -0.52 3.31
N VAL A 21 -12.89 0.77 2.99
CA VAL A 21 -13.74 1.18 1.87
C VAL A 21 -13.15 0.71 0.54
N LEU A 22 -11.85 0.86 0.33
CA LEU A 22 -11.18 0.37 -0.88
C LEU A 22 -11.13 -1.17 -0.95
N GLY A 23 -11.10 -1.85 0.20
CA GLY A 23 -11.19 -3.31 0.31
C GLY A 23 -12.55 -3.89 -0.08
N LEU A 24 -13.61 -3.06 -0.10
CA LEU A 24 -14.91 -3.44 -0.65
C LEU A 24 -14.95 -3.42 -2.17
N LEU A 25 -14.02 -2.70 -2.82
CA LEU A 25 -14.00 -2.56 -4.28
C LEU A 25 -13.86 -3.92 -4.98
N PRO A 26 -12.91 -4.81 -4.64
CA PRO A 26 -12.86 -6.15 -5.20
C PRO A 26 -14.16 -6.95 -5.01
N LEU A 27 -14.85 -6.75 -3.88
CA LEU A 27 -16.11 -7.43 -3.57
C LEU A 27 -17.25 -7.00 -4.51
N ILE A 28 -17.30 -5.71 -4.87
CA ILE A 28 -18.29 -5.17 -5.81
C ILE A 28 -18.12 -5.84 -7.18
N PHE A 29 -16.88 -6.07 -7.61
CA PHE A 29 -16.59 -6.73 -8.89
C PHE A 29 -16.92 -8.22 -8.94
N ILE A 30 -17.21 -8.86 -7.79
CA ILE A 30 -17.65 -10.26 -7.70
C ILE A 30 -19.18 -10.39 -7.72
N LEU A 31 -19.93 -9.28 -7.59
CA LEU A 31 -21.39 -9.33 -7.55
C LEU A 31 -21.98 -10.01 -8.80
N PRO A 32 -23.07 -10.79 -8.64
CA PRO A 32 -23.76 -11.40 -9.77
C PRO A 32 -24.19 -10.31 -10.76
N GLY A 33 -24.02 -10.56 -12.06
CA GLY A 33 -24.20 -9.57 -13.12
C GLY A 33 -22.95 -8.74 -13.41
N LEU A 34 -22.33 -8.12 -12.39
CA LEU A 34 -21.14 -7.29 -12.60
C LEU A 34 -19.91 -8.13 -13.00
N ILE A 35 -19.76 -9.31 -12.39
CA ILE A 35 -18.67 -10.24 -12.68
C ILE A 35 -18.76 -10.77 -14.13
N GLU A 36 -19.97 -11.01 -14.64
CA GLU A 36 -20.18 -11.49 -16.01
C GLU A 36 -19.93 -10.37 -17.03
N LEU A 37 -20.46 -9.16 -16.77
CA LEU A 37 -20.22 -8.00 -17.61
C LEU A 37 -18.72 -7.67 -17.70
N TYR A 38 -18.04 -7.62 -16.56
CA TYR A 38 -16.65 -7.21 -16.53
C TYR A 38 -15.70 -8.33 -16.98
N TYR A 39 -15.81 -9.53 -16.42
CA TYR A 39 -14.83 -10.59 -16.72
C TYR A 39 -15.17 -11.37 -17.99
N VAL A 40 -16.44 -11.66 -18.29
CA VAL A 40 -16.81 -12.45 -19.47
C VAL A 40 -17.03 -11.57 -20.70
N THR A 41 -17.78 -10.47 -20.56
CA THR A 41 -18.09 -9.61 -21.72
C THR A 41 -16.90 -8.71 -22.10
N LEU A 42 -16.34 -7.98 -21.13
CA LEU A 42 -15.24 -7.03 -21.38
C LEU A 42 -13.86 -7.70 -21.41
N GLN A 43 -13.51 -8.51 -20.40
CA GLN A 43 -12.19 -9.17 -20.35
C GLN A 43 -12.11 -10.48 -21.14
N LYS A 44 -13.22 -10.98 -21.70
CA LYS A 44 -13.28 -12.22 -22.50
C LYS A 44 -12.71 -13.45 -21.77
N LEU A 45 -12.89 -13.50 -20.45
CA LEU A 45 -12.48 -14.63 -19.62
C LEU A 45 -13.37 -15.84 -19.91
N LYS A 46 -12.78 -17.03 -19.88
CA LYS A 46 -13.54 -18.27 -20.00
C LYS A 46 -14.41 -18.46 -18.75
N PRO A 47 -15.71 -18.75 -18.88
CA PRO A 47 -16.61 -19.00 -17.75
C PRO A 47 -16.10 -19.99 -16.68
N PRO A 48 -15.39 -21.09 -16.99
CA PRO A 48 -14.83 -21.98 -15.96
C PRO A 48 -13.79 -21.32 -15.05
N ASP A 49 -13.12 -20.26 -15.48
CA ASP A 49 -12.08 -19.58 -14.70
C ASP A 49 -12.67 -18.57 -13.70
N MET A 50 -14.00 -18.36 -13.70
CA MET A 50 -14.67 -17.42 -12.80
C MET A 50 -14.52 -17.81 -11.32
N GLY A 51 -14.40 -19.10 -11.01
CA GLY A 51 -14.13 -19.57 -9.64
C GLY A 51 -12.80 -19.05 -9.11
N LEU A 52 -11.78 -18.98 -9.98
CA LEU A 52 -10.46 -18.46 -9.63
C LEU A 52 -10.52 -16.95 -9.35
N VAL A 53 -11.29 -16.19 -10.14
CA VAL A 53 -11.50 -14.75 -9.94
C VAL A 53 -12.15 -14.45 -8.59
N ARG A 54 -13.08 -15.29 -8.14
CA ARG A 54 -13.72 -15.11 -6.82
C ARG A 54 -12.72 -15.32 -5.69
N ILE A 55 -11.91 -16.38 -5.77
CA ILE A 55 -10.88 -16.68 -4.76
C ILE A 55 -9.84 -15.56 -4.70
N THR A 56 -9.40 -15.04 -5.85
CA THR A 56 -8.42 -13.96 -5.89
C THR A 56 -8.97 -12.65 -5.37
N ALA A 57 -10.19 -12.29 -5.74
CA ALA A 57 -10.79 -11.05 -5.30
C ALA A 57 -11.13 -11.09 -3.79
N LEU A 58 -11.47 -12.26 -3.23
CA LEU A 58 -11.53 -12.46 -1.77
C LEU A 58 -10.15 -12.31 -1.10
N ALA A 59 -9.10 -12.89 -1.68
CA ALA A 59 -7.75 -12.76 -1.15
C ALA A 59 -7.22 -11.32 -1.22
N LEU A 60 -7.64 -10.55 -2.24
CA LEU A 60 -7.27 -9.15 -2.44
C LEU A 60 -7.93 -8.17 -1.48
N ILE A 61 -8.94 -8.56 -0.70
CA ILE A 61 -9.60 -7.67 0.29
C ILE A 61 -8.57 -7.05 1.25
N PHE A 62 -7.56 -7.84 1.65
CA PHE A 62 -6.52 -7.40 2.57
C PHE A 62 -5.50 -6.46 1.93
N TYR A 63 -5.41 -6.42 0.60
CA TYR A 63 -4.41 -5.61 -0.08
C TYR A 63 -4.64 -4.11 0.08
N PRO A 64 -5.82 -3.54 -0.24
CA PRO A 64 -6.09 -2.11 -0.03
C PRO A 64 -5.91 -1.66 1.43
N PHE A 65 -6.20 -2.55 2.38
CA PHE A 65 -5.95 -2.31 3.79
C PHE A 65 -4.45 -2.11 4.07
N SER A 66 -3.61 -3.04 3.63
CA SER A 66 -2.16 -2.94 3.83
C SER A 66 -1.54 -1.76 3.08
N VAL A 67 -2.06 -1.43 1.89
CA VAL A 67 -1.63 -0.26 1.10
C VAL A 67 -1.99 1.04 1.83
N ALA A 68 -3.17 1.14 2.44
CA ALA A 68 -3.55 2.35 3.16
C ALA A 68 -2.67 2.59 4.39
N VAL A 69 -2.32 1.51 5.13
CA VAL A 69 -1.37 1.58 6.25
C VAL A 69 0.01 2.02 5.78
N ARG A 70 0.47 1.51 4.63
CA ARG A 70 1.74 1.91 4.02
C ARG A 70 1.73 3.36 3.54
N ALA A 71 0.69 3.79 2.84
CA ALA A 71 0.53 5.18 2.37
C ALA A 71 0.51 6.17 3.55
N GLN A 72 -0.08 5.79 4.68
CA GLN A 72 -0.05 6.58 5.90
C GLN A 72 1.37 6.69 6.48
N SER A 73 2.17 5.61 6.48
CA SER A 73 3.58 5.68 6.90
C SER A 73 4.45 6.51 5.94
N GLU A 74 4.20 6.43 4.63
CA GLU A 74 4.91 7.24 3.62
C GLU A 74 4.57 8.73 3.78
N GLY A 75 3.29 9.06 3.94
CA GLY A 75 2.83 10.43 4.18
C GLY A 75 3.41 11.03 5.45
N LEU A 76 3.54 10.24 6.52
CA LEU A 76 4.21 10.67 7.76
C LEU A 76 5.72 10.87 7.55
N ALA A 77 6.40 9.97 6.85
CA ALA A 77 7.83 10.10 6.56
C ALA A 77 8.14 11.30 5.65
N ALA A 78 7.27 11.59 4.68
CA ALA A 78 7.35 12.76 3.82
C ALA A 78 7.14 14.05 4.63
N TRP A 79 6.15 14.08 5.53
CA TRP A 79 5.91 15.22 6.43
C TRP A 79 7.12 15.51 7.34
N LEU A 80 7.75 14.45 7.87
CA LEU A 80 8.97 14.55 8.67
C LEU A 80 10.24 14.83 7.85
N LYS A 81 10.12 15.03 6.53
CA LYS A 81 11.23 15.33 5.60
C LYS A 81 12.34 14.26 5.64
N LYS A 82 11.95 13.00 5.77
CA LYS A 82 12.87 11.84 5.79
C LYS A 82 12.69 10.98 4.52
N PRO A 83 13.12 11.47 3.34
CA PRO A 83 12.96 10.73 2.08
C PRO A 83 13.73 9.40 2.09
N THR A 84 14.83 9.30 2.83
CA THR A 84 15.59 8.06 3.00
C THR A 84 14.77 6.95 3.66
N THR A 85 13.83 7.31 4.54
CA THR A 85 12.93 6.33 5.19
C THR A 85 11.88 5.80 4.21
N VAL A 86 11.37 6.65 3.31
CA VAL A 86 10.45 6.23 2.25
C VAL A 86 11.14 5.27 1.27
N MET A 87 12.35 5.63 0.82
CA MET A 87 13.13 4.76 -0.08
C MET A 87 13.44 3.40 0.56
N ALA A 88 13.84 3.37 1.83
CA ALA A 88 14.04 2.11 2.56
C ALA A 88 12.75 1.27 2.62
N GLY A 89 11.61 1.91 2.81
CA GLY A 89 10.29 1.28 2.74
C GLY A 89 10.03 0.61 1.39
N HIS A 90 10.32 1.28 0.27
CA HIS A 90 10.17 0.70 -1.07
C HIS A 90 11.14 -0.47 -1.32
N THR A 91 12.38 -0.35 -0.87
CA THR A 91 13.36 -1.45 -0.99
C THR A 91 12.88 -2.69 -0.25
N ILE A 92 12.35 -2.52 0.97
CA ILE A 92 11.85 -3.64 1.78
C ILE A 92 10.57 -4.22 1.20
N PHE A 93 9.68 -3.38 0.66
CA PHE A 93 8.50 -3.83 -0.07
C PHE A 93 8.89 -4.74 -1.25
N LEU A 94 9.84 -4.31 -2.08
CA LEU A 94 10.27 -5.09 -3.23
C LEU A 94 10.97 -6.39 -2.79
N ALA A 95 11.86 -6.31 -1.79
CA ALA A 95 12.58 -7.48 -1.26
C ALA A 95 11.63 -8.54 -0.68
N THR A 96 10.61 -8.11 0.07
CA THR A 96 9.62 -9.02 0.65
C THR A 96 8.71 -9.65 -0.40
N ILE A 97 8.32 -8.92 -1.45
CA ILE A 97 7.60 -9.49 -2.58
C ILE A 97 8.46 -10.50 -3.33
N MET A 98 9.73 -10.19 -3.59
CA MET A 98 10.65 -11.13 -4.25
C MET A 98 10.84 -12.40 -3.42
N ALA A 99 11.09 -12.28 -2.11
CA ALA A 99 11.26 -13.42 -1.22
C ALA A 99 9.99 -14.26 -1.09
N SER A 100 8.84 -13.64 -0.83
CA SER A 100 7.56 -14.34 -0.73
C SER A 100 7.18 -14.99 -2.06
N GLY A 101 7.39 -14.30 -3.18
CA GLY A 101 7.19 -14.82 -4.52
C GLY A 101 8.04 -16.05 -4.81
N PHE A 102 9.34 -15.99 -4.49
CA PHE A 102 10.24 -17.12 -4.67
C PHE A 102 9.84 -18.34 -3.84
N ILE A 103 9.48 -18.13 -2.56
CA ILE A 103 9.03 -19.20 -1.66
C ILE A 103 7.73 -19.85 -2.17
N LEU A 104 6.75 -19.03 -2.56
CA LEU A 104 5.46 -19.51 -3.06
C LEU A 104 5.59 -20.21 -4.42
N LEU A 105 6.46 -19.72 -5.30
CA LEU A 105 6.80 -20.40 -6.56
C LEU A 105 7.47 -21.75 -6.30
N PHE A 106 8.42 -21.81 -5.36
CA PHE A 106 9.09 -23.06 -4.98
C PHE A 106 8.10 -24.10 -4.42
N LEU A 107 7.06 -23.63 -3.70
CA LEU A 107 5.98 -24.47 -3.19
C LEU A 107 4.94 -24.85 -4.26
N GLY A 108 5.09 -24.42 -5.51
CA GLY A 108 4.16 -24.71 -6.60
C GLY A 108 2.81 -24.00 -6.47
N ALA A 109 2.74 -22.90 -5.70
CA ALA A 109 1.51 -22.15 -5.53
C ALA A 109 1.09 -21.50 -6.86
N PRO A 110 -0.21 -21.43 -7.16
CA PRO A 110 -0.68 -20.79 -8.37
C PRO A 110 -0.46 -19.28 -8.31
N GLY A 111 -0.04 -18.68 -9.43
CA GLY A 111 0.40 -17.27 -9.52
C GLY A 111 -0.59 -16.25 -8.92
N TYR A 112 -1.88 -16.57 -8.95
CA TYR A 112 -2.92 -15.72 -8.41
C TYR A 112 -2.91 -15.59 -6.88
N ILE A 113 -2.40 -16.61 -6.16
CA ILE A 113 -2.20 -16.57 -4.70
C ILE A 113 -0.90 -15.84 -4.36
N ILE A 114 0.11 -15.97 -5.22
CA ILE A 114 1.43 -15.39 -5.00
C ILE A 114 1.33 -13.88 -4.81
N CYS A 115 0.66 -13.19 -5.74
CA CYS A 115 0.45 -11.76 -5.65
C CYS A 115 -0.52 -11.38 -4.53
N ALA A 116 -1.59 -12.17 -4.34
CA ALA A 116 -2.60 -11.87 -3.33
C ALA A 116 -2.04 -11.92 -1.90
N LEU A 117 -1.05 -12.76 -1.62
CA LEU A 117 -0.37 -12.83 -0.32
C LEU A 117 0.88 -11.94 -0.25
N GLY A 118 1.68 -11.90 -1.30
CA GLY A 118 2.94 -11.14 -1.32
C GLY A 118 2.73 -9.63 -1.20
N LEU A 119 1.71 -9.08 -1.86
CA LEU A 119 1.45 -7.64 -1.87
C LEU A 119 1.02 -7.07 -0.49
N PRO A 120 0.05 -7.68 0.25
CA PRO A 120 -0.26 -7.28 1.61
C PRO A 120 0.92 -7.44 2.57
N LEU A 121 1.62 -8.58 2.52
CA LEU A 121 2.76 -8.85 3.39
C LEU A 121 3.89 -7.85 3.18
N GLY A 122 4.24 -7.58 1.93
CA GLY A 122 5.26 -6.59 1.63
C GLY A 122 4.86 -5.18 2.06
N SER A 123 3.59 -4.82 1.91
CA SER A 123 3.08 -3.51 2.31
C SER A 123 3.12 -3.32 3.83
N LEU A 124 2.79 -4.37 4.60
CA LEU A 124 2.91 -4.38 6.05
C LEU A 124 4.36 -4.33 6.52
N ALA A 125 5.25 -5.14 5.91
CA ALA A 125 6.67 -5.16 6.23
C ALA A 125 7.32 -3.80 5.97
N SER A 126 7.02 -3.19 4.81
CA SER A 126 7.44 -1.85 4.45
C SER A 126 6.99 -0.80 5.46
N SER A 127 5.70 -0.81 5.83
CA SER A 127 5.17 0.13 6.83
C SER A 127 5.80 -0.07 8.21
N ALA A 128 6.00 -1.32 8.63
CA ALA A 128 6.66 -1.65 9.89
C ALA A 128 8.09 -1.11 9.93
N THR A 129 8.88 -1.29 8.86
CA THR A 129 10.24 -0.77 8.82
C THR A 129 10.28 0.76 8.80
N MET A 130 9.40 1.42 8.04
CA MET A 130 9.30 2.87 8.07
C MET A 130 8.99 3.38 9.49
N ARG A 131 8.05 2.75 10.20
CA ARG A 131 7.71 3.09 11.59
C ARG A 131 8.88 2.87 12.55
N LEU A 132 9.62 1.77 12.40
CA LEU A 132 10.81 1.48 13.21
C LEU A 132 11.93 2.48 12.96
N MET A 133 12.22 2.82 11.70
CA MET A 133 13.23 3.83 11.34
C MET A 133 12.84 5.22 11.85
N MET A 134 11.57 5.59 11.74
CA MET A 134 11.05 6.85 12.29
C MET A 134 11.15 6.89 13.81
N SER A 135 10.82 5.79 14.50
CA SER A 135 10.88 5.70 15.97
C SER A 135 12.31 5.71 16.52
N ARG A 136 13.29 5.18 15.77
CA ARG A 136 14.71 5.16 16.18
C ARG A 136 15.45 6.46 15.86
N SER A 137 14.94 7.25 14.93
CA SER A 137 15.57 8.50 14.52
C SER A 137 15.08 9.67 15.36
N LYS A 138 15.92 10.18 16.27
CA LYS A 138 15.71 11.48 16.94
C LYS A 138 15.34 12.55 15.90
N PRO A 139 14.48 13.53 16.22
CA PRO A 139 14.11 14.58 15.30
C PRO A 139 15.37 15.37 14.92
N LYS A 140 15.91 15.11 13.73
CA LYS A 140 16.80 16.07 13.08
C LYS A 140 15.90 17.19 12.60
N LEU A 141 15.87 18.31 13.33
CA LEU A 141 15.54 19.60 12.72
C LEU A 141 16.62 19.84 11.67
N THR A 142 16.39 19.38 10.44
CA THR A 142 17.12 19.95 9.32
C THR A 142 16.52 21.34 9.11
N PRO A 143 17.30 22.43 9.32
CA PRO A 143 16.83 23.75 9.01
C PRO A 143 16.54 23.76 7.51
N ILE A 144 15.30 24.09 7.17
CA ILE A 144 14.92 24.28 5.78
C ILE A 144 15.71 25.51 5.35
N ALA A 145 16.63 25.36 4.40
CA ALA A 145 17.15 26.52 3.70
C ALA A 145 15.93 27.25 3.13
N PRO A 146 15.71 28.53 3.45
CA PRO A 146 14.58 29.26 2.92
C PRO A 146 14.60 29.14 1.40
N THR A 147 13.49 28.67 0.82
CA THR A 147 13.28 28.81 -0.62
C THR A 147 13.26 30.30 -0.90
N ILE A 148 14.42 30.83 -1.30
CA ILE A 148 14.56 32.15 -1.90
C ILE A 148 13.73 32.07 -3.16
N THR A 149 12.48 32.49 -3.07
CA THR A 149 11.69 32.81 -4.25
C THR A 149 12.42 33.97 -4.90
N SER A 150 13.04 33.74 -6.05
CA SER A 150 13.74 34.74 -6.85
C SER A 150 12.78 35.76 -7.49
N VAL A 151 11.67 36.10 -6.83
CA VAL A 151 10.79 37.19 -7.23
C VAL A 151 11.08 38.38 -6.34
N GLY A 152 12.01 39.21 -6.84
CA GLY A 152 11.98 40.66 -6.74
C GLY A 152 11.85 41.26 -5.34
N HIS A 153 12.96 41.79 -4.85
CA HIS A 153 12.93 43.09 -4.17
C HIS A 153 12.09 44.06 -5.00
N VAL A 154 10.91 44.45 -4.52
CA VAL A 154 10.25 45.69 -4.93
C VAL A 154 9.63 46.35 -3.70
N ARG A 155 10.39 47.36 -3.24
CA ARG A 155 10.07 48.50 -2.37
C ARG A 155 9.70 48.23 -0.91
#